data_AF-A0A8V0ZVS0-F1
#
_entry.id   AF-A0A8V0ZVS0-F1
#
_cell.length_a   1.000
_cell.length_b   1.000
_cell.length_c   1.000
_cell.angle_alpha   90.00
_cell.angle_beta   90.00
_cell.angle_gamma   90.00
#
_symmetry.space_group_name_H-M   'P 1'
#
loop_
_entity.id
_entity.type
_entity.pdbx_description
1 polymer ?
#
loop_
_entity_poly.entity_id
_entity_poly.type
_entity_poly.pdbx_seq_one_letter_code
_entity_poly.pdbx_strand_id
1 'polypeptide(L)'
;MTPRALRAGVAAPPRGGVTLEPRGFLSLAPPRSGRSARVAGRAGKCRRPRRLAACRRGGPRGPGPRPTPWRPSTPPGSTLPRCCSPDRPGWKTFGSPSLLWPTPNASSPCASRSPISSTARFLFGERPFWWIHESGFASRQPLTLRQFPVSCETGPGSPSGHCMITGAALWPLVTALTALASRHSKSLVLKLIPFSAYTLLLLAVGLSRVFVLAHFPHQVLGGIVAGAALGWGLQAHIPATRSLGFFAATSLGLLLGSVALHRLMVAAGVDIDWSIRLATAWCKDPSWLRLDTRPFASICRVAGSSLGLGLAAGDPQRWDKPLPPRQRAACAVLALAAVRGLQHIPQPQQVTLWYASSFLKYTAGPGMVAVLLPRIARTVIRPQSPPHAE
;
A
#
# COMPACT_ATOMS: atom_id res chain seq x y z
N MET A 1 57.01 -54.60 47.23
CA MET A 1 56.81 -53.81 48.46
C MET A 1 56.61 -52.36 48.04
N THR A 2 55.38 -51.89 48.14
CA THR A 2 54.93 -50.52 47.84
C THR A 2 53.77 -50.25 48.80
N PRO A 3 53.77 -49.16 49.58
CA PRO A 3 52.73 -48.94 50.58
C PRO A 3 51.49 -48.29 49.96
N ARG A 4 50.33 -48.90 50.25
CA ARG A 4 48.98 -48.35 50.09
C ARG A 4 48.74 -47.30 51.18
N ALA A 5 48.21 -46.13 50.79
CA ALA A 5 47.55 -45.19 51.70
C ALA A 5 46.03 -45.23 51.45
N LEU A 6 45.27 -45.17 52.55
CA LEU A 6 43.83 -45.35 52.67
C LEU A 6 43.06 -44.02 52.61
N ARG A 7 41.84 -44.10 52.03
CA ARG A 7 40.56 -43.41 52.36
C ARG A 7 40.47 -41.87 52.29
N ALA A 8 39.51 -41.38 51.50
CA ALA A 8 38.13 -41.09 51.95
C ALA A 8 37.27 -40.61 50.77
N GLY A 9 36.04 -41.12 50.64
CA GLY A 9 35.06 -40.65 49.65
C GLY A 9 34.02 -39.74 50.29
N VAL A 10 33.57 -38.70 49.56
CA VAL A 10 32.31 -37.99 49.79
C VAL A 10 31.76 -37.44 48.46
N ALA A 11 30.43 -37.47 48.37
CA ALA A 11 29.51 -37.22 47.26
C ALA A 11 29.63 -35.90 46.47
N ALA A 12 29.14 -35.94 45.21
CA ALA A 12 28.68 -34.80 44.42
C ALA A 12 27.28 -34.33 44.89
N PRO A 13 26.89 -33.03 44.80
CA PRO A 13 26.32 -32.43 43.57
C PRO A 13 26.48 -30.87 43.53
N PRO A 14 25.67 -30.02 42.82
CA PRO A 14 24.83 -30.18 41.63
C PRO A 14 25.14 -29.20 40.47
N ARG A 15 24.56 -29.50 39.29
CA ARG A 15 24.46 -28.61 38.12
C ARG A 15 23.33 -27.59 38.32
N GLY A 16 23.64 -26.30 38.29
CA GLY A 16 22.67 -25.21 38.24
C GLY A 16 22.36 -24.80 36.80
N GLY A 17 21.24 -25.26 36.26
CA GLY A 17 20.61 -24.70 35.06
C GLY A 17 19.48 -23.75 35.48
N VAL A 18 19.49 -22.52 34.97
CA VAL A 18 18.39 -21.56 35.14
C VAL A 18 17.49 -21.65 33.91
N THR A 19 16.39 -22.39 34.05
CA THR A 19 15.23 -22.36 33.17
C THR A 19 14.31 -21.22 33.61
N LEU A 20 14.11 -20.23 32.75
CA LEU A 20 13.10 -19.18 32.91
C LEU A 20 11.76 -19.70 32.36
N GLU A 21 10.86 -20.06 33.28
CA GLU A 21 9.46 -20.39 33.04
C GLU A 21 8.62 -19.14 32.69
N PRO A 22 7.66 -19.24 31.74
CA PRO A 22 6.76 -18.15 31.38
C PRO A 22 5.55 -18.06 32.32
N ARG A 23 5.37 -16.89 32.96
CA ARG A 23 4.21 -16.59 33.82
C ARG A 23 2.89 -16.60 33.02
N GLY A 24 2.01 -17.54 33.36
CA GLY A 24 0.65 -17.28 33.85
C GLY A 24 -0.40 -16.75 32.86
N PHE A 25 -1.18 -17.68 32.30
CA PHE A 25 -2.51 -17.47 31.72
C PHE A 25 -3.51 -16.94 32.76
N LEU A 26 -4.34 -15.96 32.38
CA LEU A 26 -5.63 -15.67 33.02
C LEU A 26 -6.74 -15.97 32.00
N SER A 27 -7.39 -17.10 32.21
CA SER A 27 -8.56 -17.58 31.47
C SER A 27 -9.81 -17.06 32.17
N LEU A 28 -10.62 -16.27 31.47
CA LEU A 28 -11.96 -15.87 31.92
C LEU A 28 -12.98 -16.55 31.00
N ALA A 29 -13.67 -17.56 31.55
CA ALA A 29 -14.82 -18.21 30.94
C ALA A 29 -16.08 -17.32 31.04
N PRO A 30 -17.00 -17.34 30.05
CA PRO A 30 -18.27 -16.61 30.14
C PRO A 30 -19.38 -17.46 30.75
N PRO A 31 -20.40 -16.87 31.41
CA PRO A 31 -21.56 -17.61 31.89
C PRO A 31 -22.60 -17.82 30.79
N ARG A 32 -23.31 -18.95 30.88
CA ARG A 32 -24.51 -19.30 30.10
C ARG A 32 -25.77 -19.06 30.94
N SER A 33 -26.75 -18.35 30.37
CA SER A 33 -28.22 -18.46 30.53
C SER A 33 -28.84 -17.28 29.74
N GLY A 34 -30.02 -17.26 29.14
CA GLY A 34 -31.13 -18.19 28.95
C GLY A 34 -32.35 -17.36 28.46
N ARG A 35 -33.05 -17.86 27.43
CA ARG A 35 -34.46 -17.61 27.01
C ARG A 35 -34.94 -16.27 26.40
N SER A 36 -35.47 -16.43 25.17
CA SER A 36 -36.79 -16.01 24.65
C SER A 36 -37.05 -14.56 24.22
N ALA A 37 -37.33 -14.36 22.92
CA ALA A 37 -38.63 -13.89 22.42
C ALA A 37 -38.66 -13.80 20.88
N ARG A 38 -39.72 -14.32 20.28
CA ARG A 38 -40.11 -14.12 18.87
C ARG A 38 -40.60 -12.69 18.67
N VAL A 39 -40.25 -12.06 17.55
CA VAL A 39 -41.17 -11.17 16.81
C VAL A 39 -40.94 -11.33 15.31
N ALA A 40 -42.01 -11.69 14.62
CA ALA A 40 -42.13 -11.77 13.17
C ALA A 40 -42.33 -10.37 12.55
N GLY A 41 -41.78 -10.12 11.36
CA GLY A 41 -41.95 -8.83 10.68
C GLY A 41 -41.65 -8.88 9.19
N ARG A 42 -42.63 -9.36 8.41
CA ARG A 42 -42.96 -9.08 7.00
C ARG A 42 -41.82 -8.75 6.00
N ALA A 43 -41.57 -9.71 5.12
CA ALA A 43 -40.94 -9.50 3.81
C ALA A 43 -41.94 -8.85 2.82
N GLY A 44 -41.69 -7.59 2.44
CA GLY A 44 -42.38 -6.91 1.34
C GLY A 44 -41.65 -7.10 0.02
N LYS A 45 -42.25 -7.88 -0.90
CA LYS A 45 -41.82 -8.05 -2.29
C LYS A 45 -41.97 -6.73 -3.06
N CYS A 46 -40.88 -6.18 -3.60
CA CYS A 46 -40.95 -5.14 -4.64
C CYS A 46 -40.66 -5.74 -6.02
N ARG A 47 -41.67 -5.62 -6.90
CA ARG A 47 -41.69 -6.08 -8.30
C ARG A 47 -40.73 -5.26 -9.17
N ARG A 48 -39.99 -5.95 -10.04
CA ARG A 48 -39.33 -5.37 -11.23
C ARG A 48 -40.36 -5.02 -12.30
N PRO A 49 -40.19 -3.93 -13.07
CA PRO A 49 -40.78 -3.81 -14.39
C PRO A 49 -39.79 -4.28 -15.46
N ARG A 50 -40.27 -5.17 -16.34
CA ARG A 50 -39.70 -5.50 -17.64
C ARG A 50 -39.78 -4.27 -18.56
N ARG A 51 -38.75 -4.02 -19.38
CA ARG A 51 -38.92 -3.39 -20.70
C ARG A 51 -38.14 -4.19 -21.74
N LEU A 52 -38.92 -4.71 -22.68
CA LEU A 52 -38.52 -5.20 -24.00
C LEU A 52 -38.32 -4.00 -24.93
N ALA A 53 -37.32 -4.08 -25.82
CA ALA A 53 -37.45 -3.84 -27.26
C ALA A 53 -36.06 -3.84 -27.91
N ALA A 54 -35.70 -4.95 -28.56
CA ALA A 54 -34.61 -5.02 -29.51
C ALA A 54 -35.20 -4.92 -30.91
N CYS A 55 -34.78 -3.91 -31.69
CA CYS A 55 -34.96 -3.85 -33.13
C CYS A 55 -33.57 -4.01 -33.78
N ARG A 56 -33.33 -5.12 -34.47
CA ARG A 56 -32.23 -5.25 -35.44
C ARG A 56 -32.75 -5.93 -36.69
N ARG A 57 -32.79 -5.16 -37.78
CA ARG A 57 -32.87 -5.63 -39.17
C ARG A 57 -31.52 -6.21 -39.58
N GLY A 58 -31.54 -7.31 -40.33
CA GLY A 58 -30.38 -7.85 -41.05
C GLY A 58 -30.74 -8.05 -42.52
N GLY A 59 -29.81 -7.71 -43.42
CA GLY A 59 -29.86 -7.99 -44.85
C GLY A 59 -28.68 -7.29 -45.57
N PRO A 60 -28.01 -7.89 -46.58
CA PRO A 60 -26.57 -7.73 -46.78
C PRO A 60 -26.10 -7.02 -48.07
N ARG A 61 -24.87 -6.47 -47.96
CA ARG A 61 -23.72 -6.30 -48.87
C ARG A 61 -23.91 -6.20 -50.41
N GLY A 62 -23.29 -5.15 -50.98
CA GLY A 62 -22.80 -5.00 -52.37
C GLY A 62 -21.73 -3.88 -52.46
N PRO A 63 -20.82 -3.87 -53.47
CA PRO A 63 -19.41 -3.46 -53.31
C PRO A 63 -19.07 -2.00 -53.68
N GLY A 64 -17.90 -1.51 -53.22
CA GLY A 64 -17.40 -0.15 -53.43
C GLY A 64 -16.67 0.11 -54.76
N PRO A 65 -16.18 1.34 -54.98
CA PRO A 65 -14.73 1.56 -55.05
C PRO A 65 -14.24 2.86 -54.32
N ARG A 66 -12.92 3.09 -54.41
CA ARG A 66 -12.00 3.87 -53.54
C ARG A 66 -11.73 5.32 -54.07
N PRO A 67 -10.87 6.15 -53.42
CA PRO A 67 -11.23 7.50 -52.90
C PRO A 67 -10.58 8.70 -53.62
N THR A 68 -11.03 9.93 -53.31
CA THR A 68 -10.30 11.23 -53.51
C THR A 68 -11.04 12.40 -52.77
N PRO A 69 -10.46 13.61 -52.56
CA PRO A 69 -10.28 14.15 -51.20
C PRO A 69 -11.09 15.42 -50.82
N TRP A 70 -11.23 15.61 -49.50
CA TRP A 70 -11.37 16.88 -48.72
C TRP A 70 -12.24 18.05 -49.23
N ARG A 71 -13.38 18.29 -48.55
CA ARG A 71 -13.65 19.48 -47.68
C ARG A 71 -15.03 19.41 -46.99
N PRO A 72 -15.24 20.12 -45.86
CA PRO A 72 -16.30 19.83 -44.90
C PRO A 72 -17.59 20.58 -45.21
N SER A 73 -18.72 19.86 -45.24
CA SER A 73 -20.06 20.42 -45.24
C SER A 73 -20.69 20.27 -43.85
N THR A 74 -20.89 21.40 -43.18
CA THR A 74 -21.68 21.56 -41.94
C THR A 74 -23.14 21.20 -42.15
N PRO A 75 -23.77 20.37 -41.29
CA PRO A 75 -25.23 20.30 -41.21
C PRO A 75 -25.78 21.31 -40.18
N PRO A 76 -27.00 21.84 -40.39
CA PRO A 76 -27.61 22.81 -39.49
C PRO A 76 -28.33 22.12 -38.33
N GLY A 77 -28.38 22.81 -37.19
CA GLY A 77 -29.43 22.63 -36.19
C GLY A 77 -29.14 21.62 -35.07
N SER A 78 -28.47 22.09 -34.02
CA SER A 78 -28.83 21.68 -32.66
C SER A 78 -28.64 22.86 -31.69
N THR A 79 -29.76 23.28 -31.12
CA THR A 79 -29.89 24.29 -30.08
C THR A 79 -29.09 23.91 -28.84
N LEU A 80 -28.02 24.66 -28.58
CA LEU A 80 -27.37 24.74 -27.26
C LEU A 80 -27.96 25.95 -26.51
N PRO A 81 -28.40 25.81 -25.24
CA PRO A 81 -28.82 26.96 -24.47
C PRO A 81 -27.60 27.83 -24.14
N ARG A 82 -27.73 29.12 -24.46
CA ARG A 82 -26.77 30.19 -24.16
C ARG A 82 -26.59 30.28 -22.63
N CYS A 83 -25.37 30.10 -22.14
CA CYS A 83 -25.00 30.63 -20.83
C CYS A 83 -24.83 32.15 -20.96
N CYS A 84 -25.64 32.90 -20.20
CA CYS A 84 -25.56 34.36 -20.13
C CYS A 84 -24.19 34.84 -19.63
N SER A 85 -23.78 35.99 -20.17
CA SER A 85 -22.59 36.76 -19.81
C SER A 85 -22.65 37.35 -18.39
N PRO A 86 -21.52 37.85 -17.84
CA PRO A 86 -21.40 38.25 -16.45
C PRO A 86 -21.65 39.75 -16.24
N ASP A 87 -22.58 40.11 -15.35
CA ASP A 87 -22.61 41.45 -14.76
C ASP A 87 -21.64 41.53 -13.57
N ARG A 88 -20.87 42.62 -13.53
CA ARG A 88 -19.93 43.04 -12.47
C ARG A 88 -20.41 44.39 -11.88
N PRO A 89 -19.92 44.88 -10.73
CA PRO A 89 -20.32 44.46 -9.38
C PRO A 89 -20.83 45.64 -8.51
N GLY A 90 -21.73 45.35 -7.56
CA GLY A 90 -22.10 46.31 -6.51
C GLY A 90 -21.16 46.18 -5.30
N TRP A 91 -20.37 47.22 -5.02
CA TRP A 91 -19.51 47.32 -3.84
C TRP A 91 -20.35 47.63 -2.59
N LYS A 92 -20.17 46.85 -1.52
CA LYS A 92 -20.39 47.32 -0.14
C LYS A 92 -19.27 46.81 0.75
N THR A 93 -18.50 47.77 1.26
CA THR A 93 -17.49 47.65 2.33
C THR A 93 -18.14 47.61 3.70
N PHE A 94 -17.57 46.80 4.62
CA PHE A 94 -17.61 46.78 6.11
C PHE A 94 -17.36 45.31 6.51
N GLY A 95 -16.48 44.85 7.41
CA GLY A 95 -15.60 45.41 8.43
C GLY A 95 -15.45 44.32 9.52
N SER A 96 -14.22 43.91 9.85
CA SER A 96 -13.77 43.02 10.96
C SER A 96 -13.78 41.47 10.80
N PRO A 97 -12.83 40.76 11.47
CA PRO A 97 -12.40 39.41 11.11
C PRO A 97 -12.93 38.34 12.09
N SER A 98 -13.75 37.41 11.58
CA SER A 98 -14.14 36.20 12.30
C SER A 98 -13.96 34.99 11.39
N LEU A 99 -13.04 34.10 11.78
CA LEU A 99 -12.85 32.77 11.24
C LEU A 99 -14.14 31.96 11.38
N LEU A 100 -14.95 31.90 10.32
CA LEU A 100 -15.96 30.86 10.14
C LEU A 100 -15.96 30.41 8.67
N TRP A 101 -15.69 29.13 8.48
CA TRP A 101 -15.74 28.44 7.20
C TRP A 101 -17.15 28.57 6.60
N PRO A 102 -17.31 28.97 5.32
CA PRO A 102 -18.64 29.04 4.73
C PRO A 102 -19.18 27.63 4.48
N THR A 103 -20.34 27.34 5.05
CA THR A 103 -21.17 26.18 4.69
C THR A 103 -21.68 26.36 3.24
N PRO A 104 -21.69 25.31 2.39
CA PRO A 104 -22.19 25.46 1.03
C PRO A 104 -23.72 25.54 1.05
N ASN A 105 -24.28 26.62 0.48
CA ASN A 105 -25.70 26.70 0.14
C ASN A 105 -26.09 25.59 -0.84
N ALA A 106 -27.13 24.83 -0.48
CA ALA A 106 -27.72 23.77 -1.27
C ALA A 106 -28.61 24.36 -2.38
N SER A 107 -28.02 24.71 -3.52
CA SER A 107 -28.78 24.98 -4.75
C SER A 107 -27.86 24.85 -5.97
N SER A 108 -27.57 23.60 -6.35
CA SER A 108 -26.97 23.27 -7.64
C SER A 108 -27.49 21.90 -8.09
N PRO A 109 -28.12 21.73 -9.27
CA PRO A 109 -28.83 20.50 -9.64
C PRO A 109 -27.93 19.28 -9.95
N CYS A 110 -26.60 19.40 -9.87
CA CYS A 110 -25.69 18.28 -10.10
C CYS A 110 -25.34 17.46 -8.83
N ALA A 111 -25.90 17.80 -7.68
CA ALA A 111 -25.62 17.11 -6.40
C ALA A 111 -26.49 15.86 -6.19
N SER A 112 -26.58 14.95 -7.17
CA SER A 112 -27.26 13.66 -7.02
C SER A 112 -26.27 12.48 -6.98
N ARG A 113 -25.33 12.50 -6.02
CA ARG A 113 -24.65 11.30 -5.52
C ARG A 113 -24.49 11.43 -4.01
N SER A 114 -24.71 10.32 -3.31
CA SER A 114 -24.96 10.16 -1.87
C SER A 114 -24.26 11.17 -0.95
N PRO A 115 -24.93 11.67 0.10
CA PRO A 115 -24.34 12.62 1.05
C PRO A 115 -23.40 11.86 1.97
N ILE A 116 -22.18 11.60 1.50
CA ILE A 116 -21.08 11.24 2.38
C ILE A 116 -20.84 12.51 3.22
N SER A 117 -21.25 12.44 4.49
CA SER A 117 -21.04 13.49 5.50
C SER A 117 -19.62 14.06 5.40
N SER A 118 -19.44 15.35 5.70
CA SER A 118 -18.11 15.99 5.73
C SER A 118 -17.12 15.23 6.64
N THR A 119 -17.61 14.56 7.69
CA THR A 119 -16.82 13.66 8.55
C THR A 119 -16.42 12.38 7.84
N ALA A 120 -17.29 11.84 6.99
CA ALA A 120 -16.98 10.69 6.17
C ALA A 120 -16.00 11.07 5.05
N ARG A 121 -16.07 12.25 4.44
CA ARG A 121 -15.01 12.71 3.50
C ARG A 121 -13.61 12.79 4.14
N PHE A 122 -13.54 13.21 5.40
CA PHE A 122 -12.29 13.24 6.17
C PHE A 122 -11.73 11.84 6.46
N LEU A 123 -12.61 10.85 6.70
CA LEU A 123 -12.21 9.47 7.05
C LEU A 123 -12.03 8.55 5.83
N PHE A 124 -12.73 8.79 4.72
CA PHE A 124 -12.80 7.87 3.57
C PHE A 124 -11.65 8.02 2.56
N GLY A 125 -10.68 8.91 2.81
CA GLY A 125 -9.47 8.98 2.00
C GLY A 125 -9.57 9.83 0.74
N GLU A 126 -10.31 10.93 0.80
CA GLU A 126 -10.26 11.97 -0.23
C GLU A 126 -8.84 12.52 -0.42
N ARG A 127 -8.53 13.03 -1.60
CA ARG A 127 -7.27 13.71 -1.90
C ARG A 127 -7.50 15.22 -2.03
N PRO A 128 -6.56 16.08 -1.57
CA PRO A 128 -6.70 17.53 -1.73
C PRO A 128 -7.03 17.96 -3.16
N PHE A 129 -6.41 17.30 -4.15
CA PHE A 129 -6.68 17.59 -5.55
C PHE A 129 -8.15 17.34 -5.96
N TRP A 130 -8.70 16.15 -5.64
CA TRP A 130 -10.10 15.83 -5.95
C TRP A 130 -11.05 16.77 -5.21
N TRP A 131 -10.76 17.03 -3.93
CA TRP A 131 -11.60 17.85 -3.06
C TRP A 131 -11.73 19.30 -3.55
N ILE A 132 -10.67 19.91 -4.08
CA ILE A 132 -10.72 21.29 -4.61
C ILE A 132 -11.70 21.41 -5.79
N HIS A 133 -11.77 20.37 -6.62
CA HIS A 133 -12.70 20.33 -7.75
C HIS A 133 -14.13 19.98 -7.33
N GLU A 134 -14.30 18.94 -6.50
CA GLU A 134 -15.62 18.46 -6.05
C GLU A 134 -16.32 19.45 -5.09
N SER A 135 -15.58 20.25 -4.34
CA SER A 135 -16.14 21.26 -3.42
C SER A 135 -16.66 22.53 -4.12
N GLY A 136 -16.38 22.70 -5.43
CA GLY A 136 -16.66 23.94 -6.15
C GLY A 136 -15.74 25.10 -5.74
N PHE A 137 -14.65 24.84 -5.01
CA PHE A 137 -13.68 25.87 -4.65
C PHE A 137 -12.91 26.36 -5.90
N ALA A 138 -12.53 25.43 -6.79
CA ALA A 138 -11.86 25.75 -8.05
C ALA A 138 -12.68 26.65 -8.99
N SER A 139 -14.01 26.64 -8.92
CA SER A 139 -14.87 27.49 -9.76
C SER A 139 -15.11 28.87 -9.16
N ARG A 140 -14.86 29.06 -7.85
CA ARG A 140 -15.07 30.32 -7.12
C ARG A 140 -13.83 31.19 -7.05
N GLN A 141 -12.64 30.60 -7.16
CA GLN A 141 -11.36 31.31 -7.15
C GLN A 141 -10.46 30.81 -8.28
N PRO A 142 -9.81 31.70 -9.05
CA PRO A 142 -8.87 31.29 -10.09
C PRO A 142 -7.60 30.75 -9.43
N LEU A 143 -7.58 29.44 -9.20
CA LEU A 143 -6.43 28.73 -8.64
C LEU A 143 -5.66 28.05 -9.77
N THR A 144 -4.42 28.47 -9.97
CA THR A 144 -3.52 27.78 -10.91
C THR A 144 -2.90 26.57 -10.21
N LEU A 145 -3.61 25.44 -10.23
CA LEU A 145 -3.10 24.18 -9.68
C LEU A 145 -2.17 23.49 -10.66
N ARG A 146 -0.92 23.28 -10.26
CA ARG A 146 0.03 22.45 -11.02
C ARG A 146 -0.16 20.99 -10.65
N GLN A 147 -0.52 20.17 -11.63
CA GLN A 147 -0.61 18.72 -11.47
C GLN A 147 0.66 18.05 -12.02
N PHE A 148 1.09 16.98 -11.34
CA PHE A 148 2.23 16.16 -11.72
C PHE A 148 1.76 14.72 -11.97
N PRO A 149 2.52 13.88 -12.71
CA PRO A 149 2.17 12.47 -12.90
C PRO A 149 1.92 11.70 -11.59
N VAL A 150 2.67 12.04 -10.54
CA VAL A 150 2.52 11.45 -9.19
C VAL A 150 1.24 11.87 -8.46
N SER A 151 0.57 12.93 -8.91
CA SER A 151 -0.72 13.37 -8.34
C SER A 151 -1.89 12.47 -8.81
N CYS A 152 -1.77 11.77 -9.94
CA CYS A 152 -2.82 10.95 -10.54
C CYS A 152 -2.85 9.50 -10.02
N GLU A 153 -2.71 9.32 -8.71
CA GLU A 153 -2.82 8.00 -8.09
C GLU A 153 -4.28 7.56 -7.96
N THR A 154 -4.52 6.27 -8.15
CA THR A 154 -5.86 5.68 -8.22
C THR A 154 -6.36 5.07 -6.91
N GLY A 155 -5.49 4.95 -5.90
CA GLY A 155 -5.85 4.46 -4.57
C GLY A 155 -6.41 5.57 -3.65
N PRO A 156 -7.13 5.20 -2.59
CA PRO A 156 -7.60 6.16 -1.58
C PRO A 156 -6.41 6.85 -0.87
N GLY A 157 -6.64 8.07 -0.40
CA GLY A 157 -5.66 8.94 0.23
C GLY A 157 -5.44 8.72 1.73
N SER A 158 -6.30 7.99 2.44
CA SER A 158 -6.19 7.79 3.89
C SER A 158 -5.98 6.31 4.27
N PRO A 159 -5.01 6.00 5.15
CA PRO A 159 -3.88 6.85 5.55
C PRO A 159 -2.85 6.97 4.40
N SER A 160 -1.84 7.84 4.56
CA SER A 160 -0.78 7.94 3.54
C SER A 160 0.04 6.65 3.46
N GLY A 161 -0.19 5.86 2.39
CA GLY A 161 0.51 4.59 2.16
C GLY A 161 2.02 4.75 2.02
N HIS A 162 2.50 5.88 1.49
CA HIS A 162 3.93 6.19 1.38
C HIS A 162 4.58 6.27 2.77
N CYS A 163 3.97 7.06 3.67
CA CYS A 163 4.49 7.20 5.03
C CYS A 163 4.34 5.91 5.84
N MET A 164 3.20 5.22 5.68
CA MET A 164 2.91 3.98 6.39
C MET A 164 3.90 2.87 6.04
N ILE A 165 4.11 2.61 4.74
CA ILE A 165 5.00 1.53 4.28
C ILE A 165 6.46 1.87 4.60
N THR A 166 6.91 3.10 4.34
CA THR A 166 8.27 3.53 4.70
C THR A 166 8.50 3.45 6.20
N GLY A 167 7.52 3.90 6.98
CA GLY A 167 7.58 3.86 8.45
C GLY A 167 7.69 2.44 8.98
N ALA A 168 6.84 1.53 8.50
CA ALA A 168 6.84 0.14 8.92
C ALA A 168 8.09 -0.63 8.47
N ALA A 169 8.51 -0.45 7.22
CA ALA A 169 9.63 -1.19 6.64
C ALA A 169 10.99 -0.80 7.26
N LEU A 170 11.18 0.48 7.60
CA LEU A 170 12.43 0.97 8.19
C LEU A 170 12.48 0.81 9.70
N TRP A 171 11.36 0.52 10.37
CA TRP A 171 11.30 0.40 11.82
C TRP A 171 12.27 -0.65 12.42
N PRO A 172 12.34 -1.90 11.91
CA PRO A 172 13.31 -2.89 12.41
C PRO A 172 14.76 -2.46 12.16
N LEU A 173 15.02 -1.73 11.07
CA LEU A 173 16.35 -1.25 10.73
C LEU A 173 16.80 -0.15 11.71
N VAL A 174 15.96 0.86 11.94
CA VAL A 174 16.30 1.98 12.84
C VAL A 174 16.47 1.51 14.28
N THR A 175 15.63 0.59 14.75
CA THR A 175 15.76 0.01 16.09
C THR A 175 17.05 -0.79 16.24
N ALA A 176 17.41 -1.61 15.25
CA ALA A 176 18.67 -2.37 15.26
C ALA A 176 19.90 -1.45 15.23
N LEU A 177 19.90 -0.41 14.39
CA LEU A 177 20.99 0.56 14.31
C LEU A 177 21.13 1.37 15.61
N THR A 178 20.01 1.75 16.23
CA THR A 178 20.00 2.45 17.53
C THR A 178 20.57 1.57 18.63
N ALA A 179 20.20 0.29 18.67
CA ALA A 179 20.76 -0.68 19.62
C ALA A 179 22.26 -0.87 19.40
N LEU A 180 22.71 -0.94 18.14
CA LEU A 180 24.12 -1.05 17.80
C LEU A 180 24.92 0.19 18.25
N ALA A 181 24.42 1.39 17.94
CA ALA A 181 25.02 2.65 18.36
C ALA A 181 25.10 2.76 19.89
N SER A 182 24.06 2.31 20.60
CA SER A 182 24.01 2.32 22.06
C SER A 182 25.00 1.36 22.70
N ARG A 183 25.29 0.22 22.05
CA ARG A 183 26.27 -0.77 22.52
C ARG A 183 27.72 -0.33 22.30
N HIS A 184 27.99 0.37 21.20
CA HIS A 184 29.36 0.70 20.78
C HIS A 184 29.78 2.15 21.09
N SER A 185 28.86 2.99 21.56
CA SER A 185 29.16 4.39 21.86
C SER A 185 28.43 4.91 23.09
N LYS A 186 29.14 5.70 23.89
CA LYS A 186 28.57 6.46 25.00
C LYS A 186 27.92 7.77 24.56
N SER A 187 28.24 8.27 23.36
CA SER A 187 27.74 9.54 22.84
C SER A 187 26.23 9.53 22.65
N LEU A 188 25.54 10.50 23.25
CA LEU A 188 24.10 10.69 23.08
C LEU A 188 23.76 11.02 21.61
N VAL A 189 24.59 11.80 20.95
CA VAL A 189 24.40 12.19 19.54
C VAL A 189 24.36 10.95 18.65
N LEU A 190 25.31 10.03 18.80
CA LEU A 190 25.38 8.82 17.98
C LEU A 190 24.18 7.89 18.21
N LYS A 191 23.62 7.89 19.43
CA LYS A 191 22.41 7.12 19.78
C LYS A 191 21.15 7.71 19.16
N LEU A 192 21.07 9.03 19.00
CA LEU A 192 19.90 9.71 18.43
C LEU A 192 19.88 9.70 16.91
N ILE A 193 21.04 9.67 16.25
CA ILE A 193 21.17 9.75 14.78
C ILE A 193 20.19 8.82 14.02
N PRO A 194 20.06 7.52 14.34
CA PRO A 194 19.19 6.64 13.55
C PRO A 194 17.71 7.06 13.60
N PHE A 195 17.19 7.35 14.79
CA PHE A 195 15.80 7.80 14.94
C PHE A 195 15.58 9.21 14.39
N SER A 196 16.54 10.11 14.55
CA SER A 196 16.47 11.44 13.93
C SER A 196 16.43 11.35 12.40
N ALA A 197 17.29 10.54 11.79
CA ALA A 197 17.31 10.32 10.35
C ALA A 197 16.01 9.68 9.84
N TYR A 198 15.49 8.68 10.56
CA TYR A 198 14.20 8.06 10.27
C TYR A 198 13.04 9.06 10.31
N THR A 199 12.96 9.89 11.35
CA THR A 199 11.92 10.91 11.48
C THR A 199 12.05 11.97 10.38
N LEU A 200 13.26 12.46 10.11
CA LEU A 200 13.50 13.44 9.04
C LEU A 200 13.11 12.88 7.66
N LEU A 201 13.43 11.62 7.37
CA LEU A 201 13.02 10.96 6.14
C LEU A 201 11.50 10.86 6.03
N LEU A 202 10.81 10.46 7.11
CA LEU A 202 9.34 10.38 7.12
C LEU A 202 8.69 11.76 6.96
N LEU A 203 9.25 12.80 7.57
CA LEU A 203 8.79 14.17 7.37
C LEU A 203 9.00 14.61 5.93
N ALA A 204 10.17 14.35 5.33
CA ALA A 204 10.46 14.68 3.94
C ALA A 204 9.50 13.95 2.97
N VAL A 205 9.29 12.65 3.18
CA VAL A 205 8.30 11.87 2.41
C VAL A 205 6.91 12.45 2.60
N GLY A 206 6.47 12.68 3.84
CA GLY A 206 5.15 13.24 4.15
C GLY A 206 4.90 14.60 3.50
N LEU A 207 5.84 15.55 3.66
CA LEU A 207 5.77 16.88 3.06
C LEU A 207 5.74 16.82 1.54
N SER A 208 6.53 15.93 0.92
CA SER A 208 6.49 15.75 -0.55
C SER A 208 5.07 15.41 -1.03
N ARG A 209 4.31 14.64 -0.26
CA ARG A 209 2.95 14.23 -0.59
C ARG A 209 1.90 15.32 -0.37
N VAL A 210 2.12 16.19 0.61
CA VAL A 210 1.30 17.38 0.83
C VAL A 210 1.51 18.37 -0.32
N PHE A 211 2.76 18.62 -0.73
CA PHE A 211 3.08 19.57 -1.79
C PHE A 211 2.55 19.17 -3.17
N VAL A 212 2.49 17.87 -3.48
CA VAL A 212 1.87 17.38 -4.74
C VAL A 212 0.35 17.19 -4.64
N LEU A 213 -0.27 17.69 -3.56
CA LEU A 213 -1.71 17.64 -3.28
C LEU A 213 -2.29 16.22 -3.29
N ALA A 214 -1.47 15.23 -2.95
CA ALA A 214 -1.88 13.83 -2.92
C ALA A 214 -2.45 13.40 -1.57
N HIS A 215 -2.05 14.05 -0.47
CA HIS A 215 -2.53 13.76 0.87
C HIS A 215 -2.75 15.04 1.68
N PHE A 216 -3.76 15.03 2.53
CA PHE A 216 -3.90 16.05 3.58
C PHE A 216 -2.88 15.80 4.71
N PRO A 217 -2.47 16.84 5.47
CA PRO A 217 -1.52 16.68 6.57
C PRO A 217 -1.94 15.63 7.61
N HIS A 218 -3.23 15.55 7.96
CA HIS A 218 -3.71 14.54 8.92
C HIS A 218 -3.57 13.10 8.39
N GLN A 219 -3.70 12.87 7.07
CA GLN A 219 -3.51 11.54 6.47
C GLN A 219 -2.04 11.12 6.47
N VAL A 220 -1.14 12.10 6.31
CA VAL A 220 0.31 11.91 6.45
C VAL A 220 0.65 11.54 7.89
N LEU A 221 0.16 12.29 8.86
CA LEU A 221 0.36 11.99 10.30
C LEU A 221 -0.20 10.61 10.65
N GLY A 222 -1.42 10.30 10.21
CA GLY A 222 -2.03 8.98 10.39
C GLY A 222 -1.20 7.86 9.76
N GLY A 223 -0.63 8.09 8.56
CA GLY A 223 0.27 7.15 7.91
C GLY A 223 1.58 6.94 8.68
N ILE A 224 2.18 7.99 9.21
CA ILE A 224 3.40 7.91 10.05
C ILE A 224 3.13 7.09 11.31
N VAL A 225 2.07 7.41 12.05
CA VAL A 225 1.69 6.71 13.29
C VAL A 225 1.35 5.25 13.00
N ALA A 226 0.51 4.98 11.99
CA ALA A 226 0.17 3.62 11.59
C ALA A 226 1.40 2.82 11.15
N GLY A 227 2.32 3.44 10.41
CA GLY A 227 3.56 2.81 9.98
C GLY A 227 4.47 2.44 11.16
N ALA A 228 4.67 3.37 12.10
CA ALA A 228 5.44 3.12 13.31
C ALA A 228 4.83 2.01 14.18
N ALA A 229 3.51 2.07 14.41
CA ALA A 229 2.78 1.05 15.18
C ALA A 229 2.86 -0.34 14.51
N LEU A 230 2.68 -0.39 13.19
CA LEU A 230 2.80 -1.63 12.41
C LEU A 230 4.22 -2.19 12.46
N GLY A 231 5.23 -1.34 12.27
CA GLY A 231 6.64 -1.72 12.35
C GLY A 231 7.00 -2.28 13.74
N TRP A 232 6.58 -1.58 14.80
CA TRP A 232 6.80 -2.01 16.18
C TRP A 232 6.08 -3.33 16.51
N GLY A 233 4.82 -3.49 16.10
CA GLY A 233 4.07 -4.72 16.35
C GLY A 233 4.64 -5.92 15.58
N LEU A 234 5.08 -5.72 14.33
CA LEU A 234 5.58 -6.80 13.48
C LEU A 234 7.04 -7.16 13.74
N GLN A 235 7.85 -6.28 14.32
CA GLN A 235 9.29 -6.56 14.55
C GLN A 235 9.51 -7.82 15.40
N ALA A 236 8.58 -8.15 16.30
CA ALA A 236 8.63 -9.32 17.17
C ALA A 236 8.09 -10.61 16.51
N HIS A 237 7.40 -10.50 15.38
CA HIS A 237 6.63 -11.59 14.77
C HIS A 237 7.22 -12.05 13.43
N ILE A 238 8.52 -12.34 13.39
CA ILE A 238 9.20 -12.78 12.17
C ILE A 238 8.80 -14.23 11.84
N PRO A 239 8.17 -14.52 10.68
CA PRO A 239 7.71 -15.86 10.33
C PRO A 239 8.86 -16.75 9.80
N ALA A 240 10.03 -16.73 10.44
CA ALA A 240 11.25 -17.39 9.95
C ALA A 240 11.13 -18.93 9.86
N THR A 241 10.25 -19.53 10.67
CA THR A 241 10.04 -20.99 10.78
C THR A 241 8.77 -21.48 10.09
N ARG A 242 8.03 -20.62 9.39
CA ARG A 242 6.78 -21.01 8.73
C ARG A 242 7.07 -21.78 7.43
N SER A 243 6.21 -22.75 7.13
CA SER A 243 6.33 -23.59 5.92
C SER A 243 5.91 -22.83 4.65
N LEU A 244 6.35 -23.31 3.48
CA LEU A 244 5.90 -22.81 2.18
C LEU A 244 4.36 -22.80 2.07
N GLY A 245 3.69 -23.83 2.60
CA GLY A 245 2.24 -23.92 2.60
C GLY A 245 1.56 -22.74 3.31
N PHE A 246 2.12 -22.25 4.42
CA PHE A 246 1.59 -21.07 5.12
C PHE A 246 1.67 -19.81 4.24
N PHE A 247 2.80 -19.58 3.57
CA PHE A 247 2.99 -18.42 2.69
C PHE A 247 2.14 -18.50 1.42
N ALA A 248 1.98 -19.70 0.85
CA ALA A 248 1.12 -19.96 -0.29
C ALA A 248 -0.36 -19.76 0.07
N ALA A 249 -0.81 -20.28 1.21
CA ALA A 249 -2.16 -20.07 1.73
C ALA A 249 -2.43 -18.59 2.03
N THR A 250 -1.44 -17.88 2.59
CA THR A 250 -1.53 -16.42 2.82
C THR A 250 -1.66 -15.66 1.49
N SER A 251 -0.83 -15.97 0.50
CA SER A 251 -0.91 -15.38 -0.84
C SER A 251 -2.28 -15.61 -1.48
N LEU A 252 -2.77 -16.85 -1.46
CA LEU A 252 -4.08 -17.19 -2.00
C LEU A 252 -5.21 -16.51 -1.23
N GLY A 253 -5.14 -16.50 0.11
CA GLY A 253 -6.11 -15.83 0.97
C GLY A 253 -6.18 -14.33 0.75
N LEU A 254 -5.04 -13.66 0.51
CA LEU A 254 -5.01 -12.23 0.15
C LEU A 254 -5.71 -11.98 -1.20
N LEU A 255 -5.42 -12.79 -2.21
CA LEU A 255 -6.03 -12.64 -3.54
C LEU A 255 -7.54 -12.92 -3.49
N LEU A 256 -7.94 -14.09 -2.99
CA LEU A 256 -9.35 -14.49 -2.87
C LEU A 256 -10.13 -13.56 -1.94
N GLY A 257 -9.53 -13.20 -0.80
CA GLY A 257 -10.12 -12.28 0.17
C GLY A 257 -10.35 -10.90 -0.42
N SER A 258 -9.42 -10.37 -1.22
CA SER A 258 -9.62 -9.08 -1.89
C SER A 258 -10.75 -9.11 -2.92
N VAL A 259 -10.86 -10.19 -3.70
CA VAL A 259 -11.96 -10.39 -4.67
C VAL A 259 -13.29 -10.54 -3.92
N ALA A 260 -13.33 -11.36 -2.87
CA ALA A 260 -14.52 -11.56 -2.05
C ALA A 260 -14.97 -10.25 -1.40
N LEU A 261 -14.05 -9.48 -0.81
CA LEU A 261 -14.35 -8.19 -0.20
C LEU A 261 -14.91 -7.20 -1.24
N HIS A 262 -14.30 -7.12 -2.42
CA HIS A 262 -14.80 -6.27 -3.51
C HIS A 262 -16.24 -6.65 -3.87
N ARG A 263 -16.51 -7.94 -4.09
CA ARG A 263 -17.86 -8.43 -4.43
C ARG A 263 -18.88 -8.18 -3.33
N LEU A 264 -18.53 -8.41 -2.07
CA LEU A 264 -19.40 -8.19 -0.92
C LEU A 264 -19.75 -6.71 -0.75
N MET A 265 -18.78 -5.83 -0.91
CA MET A 265 -18.97 -4.40 -0.76
C MET A 265 -19.82 -3.81 -1.89
N VAL A 266 -19.58 -4.26 -3.13
CA VAL A 266 -20.45 -3.94 -4.27
C VAL A 266 -21.88 -4.45 -4.04
N ALA A 267 -22.04 -5.67 -3.52
CA ALA A 267 -23.36 -6.23 -3.18
C ALA A 267 -24.07 -5.45 -2.06
N ALA A 268 -23.31 -4.90 -1.11
CA ALA A 268 -23.81 -4.01 -0.06
C ALA A 268 -24.12 -2.58 -0.55
N GLY A 269 -23.95 -2.30 -1.86
CA GLY A 269 -24.16 -0.97 -2.44
C GLY A 269 -23.05 0.02 -2.14
N VAL A 270 -21.92 -0.43 -1.57
CA VAL A 270 -20.74 0.38 -1.31
C VAL A 270 -19.79 0.26 -2.49
N ASP A 271 -19.63 1.37 -3.19
CA ASP A 271 -18.72 1.46 -4.31
C ASP A 271 -17.28 1.68 -3.83
N ILE A 272 -16.43 0.65 -3.99
CA ILE A 272 -15.00 0.69 -3.63
C ILE A 272 -14.13 1.28 -4.76
N ASP A 273 -14.66 1.33 -5.99
CA ASP A 273 -13.97 1.86 -7.16
C ASP A 273 -14.09 3.39 -7.29
N TRP A 274 -14.70 4.05 -6.29
CA TRP A 274 -14.90 5.51 -6.23
C TRP A 274 -13.59 6.28 -6.44
N SER A 275 -12.50 5.84 -5.82
CA SER A 275 -11.18 6.46 -5.91
C SER A 275 -10.58 6.38 -7.32
N ILE A 276 -10.80 5.26 -8.02
CA ILE A 276 -10.39 5.09 -9.42
C ILE A 276 -11.17 6.05 -10.31
N ARG A 277 -12.48 6.22 -10.07
CA ARG A 277 -13.29 7.16 -10.84
C ARG A 277 -12.88 8.61 -10.61
N LEU A 278 -12.65 9.04 -9.37
CA LEU A 278 -12.19 10.39 -9.08
C LEU A 278 -10.81 10.66 -9.70
N ALA A 279 -9.89 9.70 -9.59
CA ALA A 279 -8.59 9.79 -10.27
C ALA A 279 -8.75 9.94 -11.79
N THR A 280 -9.66 9.18 -12.39
CA THR A 280 -9.92 9.24 -13.84
C THR A 280 -10.58 10.55 -14.26
N ALA A 281 -11.48 11.09 -13.44
CA ALA A 281 -12.20 12.34 -13.71
C ALA A 281 -11.30 13.57 -13.60
N TRP A 282 -10.40 13.59 -12.62
CA TRP A 282 -9.62 14.78 -12.27
C TRP A 282 -8.14 14.70 -12.69
N CYS A 283 -7.68 13.59 -13.27
CA CYS A 283 -6.35 13.56 -13.86
C CYS A 283 -6.33 14.31 -15.20
N LYS A 284 -5.38 15.24 -15.36
CA LYS A 284 -5.21 16.07 -16.56
C LYS A 284 -4.78 15.25 -17.78
N ASP A 285 -3.92 14.27 -17.56
CA ASP A 285 -3.39 13.42 -18.62
C ASP A 285 -3.67 11.94 -18.29
N PRO A 286 -4.52 11.26 -19.07
CA PRO A 286 -4.84 9.85 -18.85
C PRO A 286 -3.61 8.93 -18.87
N SER A 287 -2.51 9.33 -19.54
CA SER A 287 -1.25 8.55 -19.55
C SER A 287 -0.58 8.50 -18.17
N TRP A 288 -0.92 9.42 -17.27
CA TRP A 288 -0.43 9.43 -15.90
C TRP A 288 -1.21 8.50 -14.97
N LEU A 289 -2.34 7.95 -15.42
CA LEU A 289 -3.10 6.94 -14.68
C LEU A 289 -2.37 5.60 -14.74
N ARG A 290 -1.66 5.28 -13.66
CA ARG A 290 -0.87 4.06 -13.59
C ARG A 290 -1.59 2.94 -12.86
N LEU A 291 -1.61 1.74 -13.46
CA LEU A 291 -2.21 0.53 -12.89
C LEU A 291 -1.57 0.11 -11.55
N ASP A 292 -0.29 0.41 -11.35
CA ASP A 292 0.49 0.08 -10.14
C ASP A 292 -0.03 0.75 -8.86
N THR A 293 -0.74 1.87 -9.01
CA THR A 293 -1.34 2.63 -7.91
C THR A 293 -2.74 2.13 -7.53
N ARG A 294 -3.30 1.16 -8.26
CA ARG A 294 -4.63 0.60 -7.95
C ARG A 294 -4.58 -0.26 -6.69
N PRO A 295 -5.66 -0.29 -5.88
CA PRO A 295 -5.70 -1.11 -4.67
C PRO A 295 -5.39 -2.59 -4.93
N PHE A 296 -5.98 -3.18 -5.98
CA PHE A 296 -5.75 -4.59 -6.32
C PHE A 296 -4.29 -4.85 -6.75
N ALA A 297 -3.64 -3.91 -7.44
CA ALA A 297 -2.22 -4.03 -7.79
C ALA A 297 -1.34 -4.15 -6.53
N SER A 298 -1.68 -3.44 -5.45
CA SER A 298 -0.98 -3.60 -4.16
C SER A 298 -1.13 -5.01 -3.60
N ILE A 299 -2.34 -5.58 -3.66
CA ILE A 299 -2.59 -6.95 -3.20
C ILE A 299 -1.82 -7.97 -4.03
N CYS A 300 -1.78 -7.83 -5.37
CA CYS A 300 -0.99 -8.71 -6.23
C CYS A 300 0.50 -8.69 -5.87
N ARG A 301 1.05 -7.51 -5.56
CA ARG A 301 2.45 -7.36 -5.16
C ARG A 301 2.74 -8.04 -3.82
N VAL A 302 1.90 -7.79 -2.80
CA VAL A 302 2.06 -8.38 -1.46
C VAL A 302 1.85 -9.89 -1.48
N ALA A 303 0.83 -10.38 -2.18
CA ALA A 303 0.59 -11.81 -2.35
C ALA A 303 1.76 -12.49 -3.08
N GLY A 304 2.22 -11.88 -4.19
CA GLY A 304 3.39 -12.35 -4.92
C GLY A 304 4.63 -12.45 -4.03
N SER A 305 4.94 -11.39 -3.28
CA SER A 305 6.06 -11.37 -2.33
C SER A 305 5.90 -12.35 -1.17
N SER A 306 4.68 -12.60 -0.67
CA SER A 306 4.42 -13.64 0.32
C SER A 306 4.81 -15.01 -0.23
N LEU A 307 4.35 -15.37 -1.43
CA LEU A 307 4.70 -16.63 -2.07
C LEU A 307 6.22 -16.72 -2.32
N GLY A 308 6.83 -15.64 -2.81
CA GLY A 308 8.26 -15.55 -3.04
C GLY A 308 9.09 -15.77 -1.77
N LEU A 309 8.65 -15.20 -0.65
CA LEU A 309 9.25 -15.44 0.66
C LEU A 309 9.11 -16.90 1.09
N GLY A 310 7.96 -17.53 0.83
CA GLY A 310 7.77 -18.96 1.10
C GLY A 310 8.72 -19.85 0.30
N LEU A 311 8.93 -19.55 -0.99
CA LEU A 311 9.86 -20.27 -1.85
C LEU A 311 11.31 -20.09 -1.38
N ALA A 312 11.68 -18.86 -1.05
CA ALA A 312 12.99 -18.56 -0.47
C ALA A 312 13.19 -19.23 0.89
N ALA A 313 12.11 -19.31 1.69
CA ALA A 313 12.15 -19.91 3.01
C ALA A 313 12.35 -21.42 2.98
N GLY A 314 11.92 -22.11 1.91
CA GLY A 314 12.12 -23.53 1.73
C GLY A 314 13.56 -23.94 1.41
N ASP A 315 14.46 -22.99 1.11
CA ASP A 315 15.85 -23.30 0.81
C ASP A 315 16.64 -23.67 2.09
N PRO A 316 17.13 -24.92 2.21
CA PRO A 316 17.92 -25.33 3.37
C PRO A 316 19.21 -24.53 3.53
N GLN A 317 19.80 -24.00 2.44
CA GLN A 317 21.10 -23.34 2.47
C GLN A 317 21.06 -21.84 2.81
N ARG A 318 19.87 -21.30 3.07
CA ARG A 318 19.62 -19.85 3.23
C ARG A 318 20.35 -19.24 4.44
N TRP A 319 20.55 -20.01 5.52
CA TRP A 319 21.14 -19.52 6.79
C TRP A 319 22.50 -20.15 7.15
N ASP A 320 23.09 -20.94 6.26
CA ASP A 320 24.21 -21.82 6.63
C ASP A 320 25.40 -21.07 7.23
N LYS A 321 25.81 -19.94 6.62
CA LYS A 321 26.90 -19.10 7.12
C LYS A 321 26.70 -17.62 6.77
N PRO A 322 26.94 -16.69 7.72
CA PRO A 322 26.97 -15.28 7.42
C PRO A 322 28.04 -14.97 6.37
N LEU A 323 27.67 -14.21 5.33
CA LEU A 323 28.62 -13.72 4.32
C LEU A 323 29.67 -12.80 4.98
N PRO A 324 30.96 -12.83 4.55
CA PRO A 324 31.95 -11.84 4.95
C PRO A 324 31.58 -10.43 4.44
N PRO A 325 32.09 -9.34 5.06
CA PRO A 325 31.67 -7.97 4.76
C PRO A 325 31.76 -7.58 3.27
N ARG A 326 32.85 -7.97 2.58
CA ARG A 326 33.04 -7.70 1.15
C ARG A 326 31.95 -8.37 0.29
N GLN A 327 31.65 -9.64 0.56
CA GLN A 327 30.58 -10.36 -0.13
C GLN A 327 29.19 -9.81 0.20
N ARG A 328 28.94 -9.36 1.43
CA ARG A 328 27.69 -8.67 1.80
C ARG A 328 27.49 -7.39 1.01
N ALA A 329 28.52 -6.55 0.93
CA ALA A 329 28.47 -5.30 0.17
C ALA A 329 28.21 -5.58 -1.31
N ALA A 330 28.94 -6.54 -1.90
CA ALA A 330 28.70 -6.95 -3.28
C ALA A 330 27.29 -7.52 -3.49
N CYS A 331 26.80 -8.36 -2.57
CA CYS A 331 25.44 -8.89 -2.62
C CYS A 331 24.38 -7.77 -2.53
N ALA A 332 24.60 -6.75 -1.71
CA ALA A 332 23.70 -5.60 -1.62
C ALA A 332 23.67 -4.78 -2.92
N VAL A 333 24.83 -4.56 -3.56
CA VAL A 333 24.93 -3.89 -4.87
C VAL A 333 24.25 -4.71 -5.96
N LEU A 334 24.52 -6.02 -6.01
CA LEU A 334 23.88 -6.94 -6.95
C LEU A 334 22.37 -7.00 -6.73
N ALA A 335 21.90 -7.00 -5.48
CA ALA A 335 20.48 -6.97 -5.15
C ALA A 335 19.83 -5.67 -5.63
N LEU A 336 20.46 -4.52 -5.41
CA LEU A 336 19.97 -3.25 -5.90
C LEU A 336 19.87 -3.23 -7.44
N ALA A 337 20.93 -3.70 -8.12
CA ALA A 337 20.96 -3.78 -9.57
C ALA A 337 19.88 -4.73 -10.12
N ALA A 338 19.73 -5.91 -9.52
CA ALA A 338 18.76 -6.91 -9.94
C ALA A 338 17.31 -6.46 -9.69
N VAL A 339 17.02 -5.85 -8.53
CA VAL A 339 15.70 -5.27 -8.24
C VAL A 339 15.38 -4.12 -9.20
N ARG A 340 16.37 -3.27 -9.53
CA ARG A 340 16.19 -2.19 -10.50
C ARG A 340 15.95 -2.72 -11.91
N GLY A 341 16.70 -3.73 -12.34
CA GLY A 341 16.49 -4.40 -13.62
C GLY A 341 15.09 -5.02 -13.71
N LEU A 342 14.67 -5.72 -12.66
CA LEU A 342 13.33 -6.28 -12.53
C LEU A 342 12.24 -5.20 -12.63
N GLN A 343 12.48 -4.01 -12.06
CA GLN A 343 11.58 -2.87 -12.17
C GLN A 343 11.41 -2.35 -13.61
N HIS A 344 12.46 -2.38 -14.42
CA HIS A 344 12.46 -1.91 -15.80
C HIS A 344 11.86 -2.88 -16.82
N ILE A 345 11.55 -4.13 -16.44
CA ILE A 345 10.91 -5.09 -17.35
C ILE A 345 9.58 -4.52 -17.87
N PRO A 346 9.40 -4.39 -19.20
CA PRO A 346 8.16 -3.91 -19.81
C PRO A 346 6.97 -4.74 -19.34
N GLN A 347 5.86 -4.07 -19.03
CA GLN A 347 4.64 -4.73 -18.61
C GLN A 347 3.65 -4.80 -19.79
N PRO A 348 2.87 -5.88 -19.90
CA PRO A 348 1.87 -6.03 -20.95
C PRO A 348 0.77 -4.98 -20.79
N GLN A 349 0.20 -4.53 -21.92
CA GLN A 349 -0.89 -3.54 -21.92
C GLN A 349 -2.22 -4.13 -21.45
N GLN A 350 -2.45 -5.42 -21.68
CA GLN A 350 -3.67 -6.11 -21.27
C GLN A 350 -3.70 -6.24 -19.74
N VAL A 351 -4.77 -5.73 -19.11
CA VAL A 351 -4.91 -5.60 -17.66
C VAL A 351 -4.70 -6.92 -16.91
N THR A 352 -5.27 -8.03 -17.38
CA THR A 352 -5.14 -9.35 -16.74
C THR A 352 -3.69 -9.85 -16.79
N LEU A 353 -3.04 -9.72 -17.94
CA LEU A 353 -1.63 -10.09 -18.09
C LEU A 353 -0.74 -9.17 -17.25
N TRP A 354 -1.12 -7.90 -17.08
CA TRP A 354 -0.40 -6.96 -16.24
C TRP A 354 -0.41 -7.41 -14.77
N TYR A 355 -1.58 -7.80 -14.24
CA TYR A 355 -1.66 -8.31 -12.86
C TYR A 355 -0.90 -9.64 -12.69
N ALA A 356 -1.01 -10.55 -13.65
CA ALA A 356 -0.30 -11.83 -13.61
C ALA A 356 1.22 -11.65 -13.65
N SER A 357 1.72 -10.85 -14.58
CA SER A 357 3.15 -10.54 -14.69
C SER A 357 3.67 -9.74 -13.49
N SER A 358 2.88 -8.81 -12.94
CA SER A 358 3.20 -8.14 -11.69
C SER A 358 3.27 -9.12 -10.52
N PHE A 359 2.34 -10.07 -10.40
CA PHE A 359 2.40 -11.09 -9.35
C PHE A 359 3.70 -11.90 -9.45
N LEU A 360 4.00 -12.45 -10.64
CA LEU A 360 5.21 -13.25 -10.89
C LEU A 360 6.49 -12.46 -10.60
N LYS A 361 6.55 -11.20 -11.04
CA LYS A 361 7.65 -10.28 -10.76
C LYS A 361 7.91 -10.14 -9.27
N TYR A 362 6.86 -9.95 -8.46
CA TYR A 362 7.01 -9.79 -7.02
C TYR A 362 7.20 -11.12 -6.27
N THR A 363 6.87 -12.27 -6.88
CA THR A 363 7.27 -13.60 -6.42
C THR A 363 8.75 -13.88 -6.64
N ALA A 364 9.32 -13.44 -7.76
CA ALA A 364 10.74 -13.63 -8.05
C ALA A 364 11.66 -12.83 -7.10
N GLY A 365 11.24 -11.63 -6.70
CA GLY A 365 12.05 -10.69 -5.90
C GLY A 365 12.68 -11.30 -4.62
N PRO A 366 11.88 -11.84 -3.68
CA PRO A 366 12.42 -12.42 -2.45
C PRO A 366 13.39 -13.57 -2.68
N GLY A 367 13.08 -14.50 -3.59
CA GLY A 367 13.98 -15.61 -3.93
C GLY A 367 15.30 -15.13 -4.55
N MET A 368 15.23 -14.12 -5.40
CA MET A 368 16.41 -13.49 -5.99
C MET A 368 17.32 -12.88 -4.92
N VAL A 369 16.76 -12.08 -4.00
CA VAL A 369 17.54 -11.35 -2.99
C VAL A 369 18.02 -12.25 -1.85
N ALA A 370 17.19 -13.19 -1.38
CA ALA A 370 17.48 -14.00 -0.21
C ALA A 370 18.25 -15.29 -0.52
N VAL A 371 18.18 -15.81 -1.75
CA VAL A 371 18.76 -17.11 -2.12
C VAL A 371 19.77 -16.98 -3.26
N LEU A 372 19.33 -16.51 -4.43
CA LEU A 372 20.15 -16.55 -5.65
C LEU A 372 21.39 -15.67 -5.55
N LEU A 373 21.23 -14.40 -5.18
CA LEU A 373 22.32 -13.43 -5.14
C LEU A 373 23.36 -13.72 -4.06
N PRO A 374 23.00 -14.13 -2.83
CA PRO A 374 23.96 -14.61 -1.85
C PRO A 374 24.81 -15.79 -2.35
N ARG A 375 24.22 -16.73 -3.09
CA ARG A 375 24.94 -17.87 -3.68
C ARG A 375 25.94 -17.41 -4.74
N ILE A 376 25.52 -16.52 -5.64
CA ILE A 376 26.40 -15.94 -6.66
C ILE A 376 27.55 -15.16 -6.01
N ALA A 377 27.27 -14.36 -4.98
CA ALA A 377 28.30 -13.61 -4.26
C ALA A 377 29.35 -14.53 -3.60
N ARG A 378 28.94 -15.71 -3.10
CA ARG A 378 29.87 -16.71 -2.54
C ARG A 378 30.76 -17.36 -3.61
N THR A 379 30.20 -17.67 -4.77
CA THR A 379 30.95 -18.39 -5.83
C THR A 379 31.91 -17.48 -6.58
N VAL A 380 31.50 -16.24 -6.86
CA VAL A 380 32.28 -15.31 -7.69
C VAL A 380 33.36 -14.57 -6.90
N ILE A 381 33.12 -14.27 -5.62
CA ILE A 381 34.04 -13.48 -4.79
C ILE A 381 34.77 -14.43 -3.85
N ARG A 382 35.82 -15.08 -4.33
CA ARG A 382 36.68 -15.91 -3.47
C ARG A 382 37.36 -15.05 -2.40
N PRO A 383 37.49 -15.55 -1.15
CA PRO A 383 38.36 -14.91 -0.18
C PRO A 383 39.78 -14.89 -0.74
N GLN A 384 40.44 -13.72 -0.69
CA GLN A 384 41.88 -13.66 -0.91
C GLN A 384 42.53 -14.55 0.16
N SER A 385 43.18 -15.63 -0.27
CA SER A 385 44.05 -16.41 0.62
C SER A 385 45.10 -15.45 1.21
N PRO A 386 45.36 -15.48 2.53
CA PRO A 386 46.51 -14.75 3.06
C PRO A 386 47.78 -15.30 2.39
N PRO A 387 48.76 -14.44 2.04
CA PRO A 387 50.03 -14.93 1.53
C PRO A 387 50.64 -15.88 2.56
N HIS A 388 51.02 -17.08 2.12
CA HIS A 388 51.81 -18.00 2.92
C HIS A 388 53.09 -17.26 3.34
N ALA A 389 53.24 -17.02 4.64
CA ALA A 389 54.54 -16.70 5.21
C ALA A 389 55.31 -18.02 5.28
N GLU A 390 56.32 -18.16 4.43
CA GLU A 390 57.38 -19.17 4.53
C GLU A 390 58.29 -18.87 5.72
#